data_AF-A0A3N5R545-F1
#
_entry.id   AF-A0A3N5R545-F1
#
_cell.length_a   1.000
_cell.length_b   1.000
_cell.length_c   1.000
_cell.angle_alpha   90.00
_cell.angle_beta   90.00
_cell.angle_gamma   90.00
#
_symmetry.space_group_name_H-M   'P 1'
#
loop_
_entity.id
_entity.type
_entity.pdbx_description
1 polymer ?
#
loop_
_entity_poly.entity_id
_entity_poly.type
_entity_poly.pdbx_seq_one_letter_code
_entity_poly.pdbx_strand_id
1 'polypeptide(L)'
;MNETSLLNEYQKLFPGAEKIFVVPQIADLNRNTSYLYQLYKDLLNTSSPVKIETFNASSLPKIFLSRLKSEKSILHYHWFEFEDLKSFIGIKWKLFWIILFKLLGGKVVWTVHNYFPHHNQYRYWNLKARRLMARIADRLHIHCGSEIDSLSDILNVRKERFFIVKHP
;
A
#
# COMPACT_ATOMS: atom_id res chain seq x y z
N MET A 1 2.59 19.24 5.45
CA MET A 1 3.63 18.20 5.25
C MET A 1 4.25 18.45 3.88
N ASN A 2 5.57 18.33 3.74
CA ASN A 2 6.26 18.55 2.47
C ASN A 2 6.18 17.30 1.60
N GLU A 3 6.18 17.50 0.28
CA GLU A 3 6.26 16.41 -0.71
C GLU A 3 7.59 15.66 -0.58
N THR A 4 7.54 14.37 -0.88
CA THR A 4 8.68 13.45 -0.76
C THR A 4 8.66 12.45 -1.92
N SER A 5 9.71 11.64 -2.05
CA SER A 5 9.76 10.54 -3.00
C SER A 5 9.43 9.22 -2.30
N LEU A 6 8.92 8.24 -3.07
CA LEU A 6 8.67 6.89 -2.53
C LEU A 6 9.94 6.28 -1.93
N LEU A 7 11.09 6.43 -2.60
CA LEU A 7 12.36 5.90 -2.11
C LEU A 7 12.75 6.47 -0.75
N ASN A 8 12.60 7.79 -0.57
CA ASN A 8 12.93 8.43 0.69
C ASN A 8 12.04 7.91 1.82
N GLU A 9 10.75 7.72 1.58
CA GLU A 9 9.84 7.19 2.60
C GLU A 9 10.09 5.72 2.91
N TYR A 10 10.44 4.90 1.91
CA TYR A 10 10.84 3.52 2.14
C TYR A 10 12.09 3.44 3.02
N GLN A 11 13.13 4.24 2.72
CA GLN A 11 14.36 4.24 3.49
C GLN A 11 14.19 4.80 4.91
N LYS A 12 13.36 5.84 5.10
CA LYS A 12 13.00 6.33 6.43
C LYS A 12 12.22 5.29 7.24
N LEU A 13 11.28 4.59 6.60
CA LEU A 13 10.43 3.61 7.25
C LEU A 13 11.20 2.34 7.63
N PHE A 14 12.05 1.86 6.73
CA PHE A 14 12.85 0.67 6.95
C PHE A 14 14.25 0.83 6.35
N PRO A 15 15.20 1.38 7.11
CA PRO A 15 16.56 1.57 6.64
C PRO A 15 17.21 0.26 6.18
N GLY A 16 17.74 0.27 4.95
CA GLY A 16 18.31 -0.92 4.32
C GLY A 16 17.27 -1.94 3.89
N ALA A 17 16.04 -1.52 3.60
CA ALA A 17 15.10 -2.35 2.85
C ALA A 17 15.71 -2.75 1.50
N GLU A 18 15.69 -4.03 1.20
CA GLU A 18 16.24 -4.60 -0.03
C GLU A 18 15.16 -4.75 -1.10
N LYS A 19 13.92 -5.02 -0.67
CA LYS A 19 12.80 -5.30 -1.58
C LYS A 19 11.54 -4.53 -1.21
N ILE A 20 10.86 -4.04 -2.24
CA ILE A 20 9.52 -3.47 -2.12
C ILE A 20 8.57 -4.35 -2.92
N PHE A 21 7.65 -5.00 -2.22
CA PHE A 21 6.56 -5.75 -2.82
C PHE A 21 5.41 -4.80 -3.13
N VAL A 22 5.04 -4.66 -4.41
CA VAL A 22 3.95 -3.78 -4.85
C VAL A 22 2.74 -4.64 -5.22
N VAL A 23 1.59 -4.29 -4.67
CA VAL A 23 0.31 -4.97 -4.95
C VAL A 23 -0.76 -3.93 -5.28
N PRO A 24 -1.51 -4.07 -6.39
CA PRO A 24 -1.47 -5.16 -7.36
C PRO A 24 -0.26 -5.08 -8.32
N GLN A 25 -0.17 -6.05 -9.23
CA GLN A 25 0.89 -6.13 -10.22
C GLN A 25 0.89 -4.87 -11.10
N ILE A 26 2.07 -4.31 -11.33
CA ILE A 26 2.22 -3.20 -12.25
C ILE A 26 2.14 -3.79 -13.66
N ALA A 27 1.13 -3.41 -14.42
CA ALA A 27 0.97 -3.89 -15.79
C ALA A 27 2.10 -3.35 -16.68
N ASP A 28 2.70 -4.25 -17.48
CA ASP A 28 3.65 -3.87 -18.52
C ASP A 28 2.97 -3.20 -19.74
N LEU A 29 1.67 -3.44 -19.90
CA LEU A 29 0.86 -2.82 -20.94
C LEU A 29 0.53 -1.37 -20.58
N ASN A 30 0.56 -0.48 -21.59
CA ASN A 30 0.19 0.93 -21.45
C ASN A 30 0.99 1.70 -20.39
N ARG A 31 2.32 1.49 -20.33
CA ARG A 31 3.25 2.17 -19.40
C ARG A 31 3.01 3.67 -19.27
N ASN A 32 2.70 4.34 -20.38
CA ASN A 32 2.49 5.78 -20.42
C ASN A 32 1.22 6.24 -19.68
N THR A 33 0.20 5.39 -19.57
CA THR A 33 -1.09 5.74 -18.92
C THR A 33 -1.33 4.97 -17.62
N SER A 34 -0.53 3.94 -17.34
CA SER A 34 -0.60 3.18 -16.09
C SER A 34 -0.11 4.02 -14.92
N TYR A 35 -1.03 4.43 -14.05
CA TYR A 35 -0.73 5.16 -12.81
C TYR A 35 0.40 4.49 -12.00
N LEU A 36 0.31 3.16 -11.79
CA LEU A 36 1.34 2.44 -11.03
C LEU A 36 2.67 2.45 -11.76
N TYR A 37 2.70 2.31 -13.09
CA TYR A 37 3.97 2.40 -13.80
C TYR A 37 4.59 3.77 -13.62
N GLN A 38 3.81 4.84 -13.82
CA GLN A 38 4.30 6.21 -13.71
C GLN A 38 4.79 6.55 -12.29
N LEU A 39 4.12 6.04 -11.26
CA LEU A 39 4.50 6.23 -9.87
C LEU A 39 5.83 5.53 -9.52
N TYR A 40 6.11 4.38 -10.13
CA TYR A 40 7.28 3.56 -9.82
C TYR A 40 8.39 3.62 -10.88
N LYS A 41 8.21 4.33 -12.00
CA LYS A 41 9.12 4.30 -13.17
C LYS A 41 10.58 4.59 -12.80
N ASP A 42 10.81 5.53 -11.90
CA ASP A 42 12.17 5.90 -11.49
C ASP A 42 12.82 4.77 -10.67
N LEU A 43 12.04 4.03 -9.88
CA LEU A 43 12.51 2.88 -9.11
C LEU A 43 12.67 1.61 -9.95
N LEU A 44 11.96 1.52 -11.08
CA LEU A 44 12.03 0.39 -12.00
C LEU A 44 13.17 0.54 -13.02
N ASN A 45 13.44 1.75 -13.50
CA ASN A 45 14.37 2.01 -14.61
C ASN A 45 15.77 2.44 -14.15
N THR A 46 15.94 2.77 -12.86
CA THR A 46 17.22 3.24 -12.29
C THR A 46 17.89 2.11 -11.50
N SER A 47 19.21 2.18 -11.31
CA SER A 47 19.96 1.40 -10.31
C SER A 47 19.54 1.81 -8.88
N SER A 48 18.28 1.59 -8.55
CA SER A 48 17.69 1.86 -7.25
C SER A 48 18.31 0.92 -6.21
N PRO A 49 18.58 1.40 -4.98
CA PRO A 49 19.07 0.55 -3.90
C PRO A 49 18.02 -0.46 -3.42
N VAL A 50 16.76 -0.31 -3.87
CA VAL A 50 15.67 -1.24 -3.57
C VAL A 50 15.20 -1.93 -4.85
N LYS A 51 14.97 -3.25 -4.76
CA LYS A 51 14.37 -4.04 -5.83
C LYS A 51 12.86 -4.00 -5.74
N ILE A 52 12.18 -3.55 -6.79
CA ILE A 52 10.72 -3.58 -6.89
C ILE A 52 10.29 -4.95 -7.44
N GLU A 53 9.42 -5.65 -6.71
CA GLU A 53 8.76 -6.87 -7.18
C GLU A 53 7.25 -6.68 -7.11
N THR A 54 6.55 -6.92 -8.21
CA THR A 54 5.13 -6.59 -8.34
C THR A 54 4.29 -7.86 -8.41
N PHE A 55 3.16 -7.87 -7.74
CA PHE A 55 2.37 -9.09 -7.52
C PHE A 55 0.88 -8.82 -7.54
N ASN A 56 0.12 -9.78 -8.06
CA ASN A 56 -1.33 -9.81 -7.85
C ASN A 56 -1.64 -10.09 -6.39
N ALA A 57 -2.81 -9.62 -5.91
CA ALA A 57 -3.21 -9.78 -4.51
C ALA A 57 -3.27 -11.25 -4.06
N SER A 58 -3.54 -12.20 -4.96
CA SER A 58 -3.51 -13.64 -4.69
C SER A 58 -2.13 -14.18 -4.31
N SER A 59 -1.06 -13.41 -4.52
CA SER A 59 0.32 -13.79 -4.18
C SER A 59 0.78 -13.34 -2.79
N LEU A 60 -0.11 -12.78 -1.96
CA LEU A 60 0.20 -12.43 -0.56
C LEU A 60 0.82 -13.59 0.26
N PRO A 61 0.42 -14.87 0.11
CA PRO A 61 1.12 -15.98 0.76
C PRO A 61 2.59 -16.09 0.34
N LYS A 62 2.91 -15.87 -0.93
CA LYS A 62 4.29 -15.90 -1.44
C LYS A 62 5.13 -14.76 -0.85
N ILE A 63 4.53 -13.57 -0.76
CA ILE A 63 5.14 -12.39 -0.11
C ILE A 63 5.37 -12.65 1.39
N PHE A 64 4.46 -13.34 2.06
CA PHE A 64 4.67 -13.78 3.43
C PHE A 64 5.83 -14.79 3.54
N LEU A 65 5.88 -15.79 2.66
CA LEU A 65 6.93 -16.82 2.68
C LEU A 65 8.33 -16.24 2.40
N SER A 66 8.46 -15.18 1.60
CA SER A 66 9.76 -14.52 1.40
C SER A 66 10.31 -13.90 2.68
N ARG A 67 9.44 -13.43 3.60
CA ARG A 67 9.84 -12.94 4.92
C ARG A 67 10.42 -14.01 5.84
N LEU A 68 10.03 -15.27 5.67
CA LEU A 68 10.64 -16.37 6.44
C LEU A 68 12.14 -16.52 6.15
N LYS A 69 12.62 -15.98 5.02
CA LYS A 69 14.05 -15.90 4.69
C LYS A 69 14.75 -14.67 5.27
N SER A 70 14.12 -13.95 6.20
CA SER A 70 14.62 -12.74 6.85
C SER A 70 14.90 -11.54 5.93
N GLU A 71 14.38 -11.53 4.69
CA GLU A 71 14.52 -10.42 3.73
C GLU A 71 13.91 -9.08 4.23
N LYS A 72 14.71 -8.04 4.41
CA LYS A 72 14.21 -6.70 4.79
C LYS A 72 13.34 -6.12 3.68
N SER A 73 12.03 -6.18 3.87
CA SER A 73 11.08 -5.86 2.81
C SER A 73 9.89 -5.04 3.30
N ILE A 74 9.35 -4.27 2.36
CA ILE A 74 8.17 -3.43 2.53
C ILE A 74 7.10 -3.94 1.58
N LEU A 75 5.87 -4.13 2.07
CA LEU A 75 4.68 -4.34 1.25
C LEU A 75 4.00 -2.99 1.01
N HIS A 76 3.99 -2.50 -0.22
CA HIS A 76 3.19 -1.35 -0.63
C HIS A 76 1.91 -1.83 -1.33
N TYR A 77 0.80 -1.71 -0.62
CA TYR A 77 -0.53 -2.10 -1.10
C TYR A 77 -1.29 -0.90 -1.68
N HIS A 78 -1.98 -1.10 -2.79
CA HIS A 78 -2.86 -0.14 -3.45
C HIS A 78 -4.29 -0.72 -3.58
N TRP A 79 -5.30 0.15 -3.65
CA TRP A 79 -6.72 -0.18 -3.88
C TRP A 79 -7.27 -1.27 -2.94
N PHE A 80 -7.38 -0.92 -1.66
CA PHE A 80 -7.94 -1.79 -0.63
C PHE A 80 -9.44 -1.50 -0.41
N GLU A 81 -10.28 -2.13 -1.23
CA GLU A 81 -11.74 -2.02 -1.18
C GLU A 81 -12.43 -3.30 -1.68
N PHE A 82 -13.74 -3.39 -1.46
CA PHE A 82 -14.58 -4.50 -1.93
C PHE A 82 -15.99 -4.01 -2.29
N GLU A 83 -16.61 -4.67 -3.26
CA GLU A 83 -17.90 -4.23 -3.85
C GLU A 83 -18.98 -5.30 -3.77
N ASP A 84 -18.62 -6.55 -3.45
CA ASP A 84 -19.52 -7.70 -3.35
C ASP A 84 -19.11 -8.64 -2.21
N LEU A 85 -19.91 -9.68 -1.95
CA LEU A 85 -19.63 -10.65 -0.90
C LEU A 85 -18.35 -11.46 -1.15
N LYS A 86 -18.02 -11.74 -2.42
CA LYS A 86 -16.81 -12.50 -2.80
C LYS A 86 -15.55 -11.69 -2.47
N SER A 87 -15.53 -10.42 -2.83
CA SER A 87 -14.47 -9.47 -2.53
C SER A 87 -14.40 -9.12 -1.04
N PHE A 88 -15.51 -9.19 -0.29
CA PHE A 88 -15.49 -9.13 1.17
C PHE A 88 -14.76 -10.33 1.80
N ILE A 89 -14.97 -11.55 1.32
CA ILE A 89 -14.17 -12.71 1.77
C ILE A 89 -12.70 -12.50 1.39
N GLY A 90 -12.47 -11.99 0.17
CA GLY A 90 -11.15 -11.58 -0.30
C GLY A 90 -10.45 -10.56 0.62
N ILE A 91 -11.18 -9.58 1.17
CA ILE A 91 -10.59 -8.56 2.07
C ILE A 91 -10.09 -9.19 3.38
N LYS A 92 -10.85 -10.14 3.94
CA LYS A 92 -10.45 -10.87 5.15
C LYS A 92 -9.20 -11.71 4.91
N TRP A 93 -9.17 -12.43 3.78
CA TRP A 93 -8.01 -13.22 3.38
C TRP A 93 -6.77 -12.34 3.14
N LYS A 94 -6.93 -11.19 2.48
CA LYS A 94 -5.86 -10.21 2.28
C LYS A 94 -5.31 -9.71 3.62
N LEU A 95 -6.20 -9.30 4.53
CA LEU A 95 -5.82 -8.82 5.87
C LEU A 95 -5.07 -9.87 6.66
N PHE A 96 -5.51 -11.12 6.63
CA PHE A 96 -4.82 -12.22 7.30
C PHE A 96 -3.35 -12.29 6.91
N TRP A 97 -3.04 -12.32 5.61
CA TRP A 97 -1.65 -12.39 5.15
C TRP A 97 -0.84 -11.12 5.41
N ILE A 98 -1.47 -9.95 5.29
CA ILE A 98 -0.79 -8.67 5.60
C ILE A 98 -0.44 -8.60 7.09
N ILE A 99 -1.34 -9.05 7.97
CA ILE A 99 -1.09 -9.13 9.42
C ILE A 99 0.06 -10.10 9.70
N LEU A 100 0.05 -11.30 9.11
CA LEU A 100 1.15 -12.25 9.27
C LEU A 100 2.50 -11.69 8.78
N PHE A 101 2.52 -11.03 7.63
CA PHE A 101 3.71 -10.35 7.12
C PHE A 101 4.22 -9.28 8.10
N LYS A 102 3.30 -8.50 8.68
CA LYS A 102 3.60 -7.48 9.70
C LYS A 102 4.17 -8.09 10.98
N LEU A 103 3.60 -9.19 11.46
CA LEU A 103 4.03 -9.89 12.67
C LEU A 103 5.45 -10.46 12.54
N LEU A 104 5.88 -10.82 11.33
CA LEU A 104 7.27 -11.19 11.03
C LEU A 104 8.21 -9.97 10.83
N GLY A 105 7.81 -8.78 11.27
CA GLY A 105 8.64 -7.57 11.21
C GLY A 105 8.66 -6.88 9.83
N GLY A 106 7.86 -7.34 8.86
CA GLY A 106 7.67 -6.63 7.61
C GLY A 106 7.04 -5.25 7.83
N LYS A 107 7.32 -4.30 6.93
CA LYS A 107 6.71 -2.97 6.94
C LYS A 107 5.63 -2.85 5.88
N VAL A 108 4.53 -2.18 6.19
CA VAL A 108 3.39 -2.06 5.29
C VAL A 108 3.16 -0.58 4.98
N VAL A 109 3.11 -0.26 3.69
CA VAL A 109 2.65 1.02 3.18
C VAL A 109 1.33 0.79 2.47
N TRP A 110 0.36 1.69 2.69
CA TRP A 110 -0.92 1.62 1.99
C TRP A 110 -1.20 2.94 1.28
N THR A 111 -1.43 2.88 -0.04
CA THR A 111 -1.94 4.03 -0.80
C THR A 111 -3.45 4.15 -0.64
N VAL A 112 -3.88 5.30 -0.12
CA VAL A 112 -5.28 5.65 0.05
C VAL A 112 -5.70 6.47 -1.17
N HIS A 113 -6.41 5.83 -2.09
CA HIS A 113 -6.85 6.45 -3.36
C HIS A 113 -8.15 7.24 -3.24
N ASN A 114 -9.06 6.79 -2.39
CA ASN A 114 -10.42 7.32 -2.30
C ASN A 114 -10.82 7.56 -0.84
N TYR A 115 -11.66 8.56 -0.56
CA TYR A 115 -12.28 8.72 0.76
C TYR A 115 -13.22 7.57 1.10
N PHE A 116 -14.04 7.17 0.14
CA PHE A 116 -15.00 6.06 0.22
C PHE A 116 -14.94 5.24 -1.08
N PRO A 117 -15.24 3.94 -1.04
CA PRO A 117 -15.32 3.14 -2.27
C PRO A 117 -16.36 3.75 -3.22
N HIS A 118 -16.12 3.61 -4.53
CA HIS A 118 -17.00 4.17 -5.57
C HIS A 118 -18.45 3.66 -5.45
N HIS A 119 -18.63 2.42 -4.99
CA HIS A 119 -19.94 1.81 -4.77
C HIS A 119 -20.30 1.76 -3.27
N ASN A 120 -21.47 2.31 -2.95
CA ASN A 120 -21.88 2.58 -1.56
C ASN A 120 -22.54 1.36 -0.85
N GLN A 121 -22.74 0.24 -1.56
CA GLN A 121 -23.54 -0.91 -1.08
C GLN A 121 -23.00 -1.53 0.23
N TYR A 122 -21.69 -1.46 0.47
CA TYR A 122 -21.04 -1.98 1.68
C TYR A 122 -20.21 -0.95 2.44
N ARG A 123 -20.64 0.32 2.42
CA ARG A 123 -19.87 1.46 2.98
C ARG A 123 -19.37 1.22 4.41
N TYR A 124 -20.24 0.75 5.29
CA TYR A 124 -19.90 0.52 6.70
C TYR A 124 -18.80 -0.54 6.88
N TRP A 125 -18.92 -1.66 6.18
CA TRP A 125 -17.95 -2.76 6.26
C TRP A 125 -16.64 -2.40 5.55
N ASN A 126 -16.69 -1.67 4.44
CA ASN A 126 -15.51 -1.10 3.80
C ASN A 126 -14.77 -0.16 4.76
N LEU A 127 -15.48 0.75 5.41
CA LEU A 127 -14.87 1.65 6.39
C LEU A 127 -14.21 0.89 7.53
N LYS A 128 -14.85 -0.15 8.07
CA LYS A 128 -14.24 -1.02 9.10
C LYS A 128 -12.96 -1.69 8.63
N ALA A 129 -12.98 -2.31 7.45
CA ALA A 129 -11.82 -2.97 6.87
C ALA A 129 -10.68 -1.97 6.62
N ARG A 130 -11.01 -0.79 6.09
CA ARG A 130 -10.06 0.29 5.80
C ARG A 130 -9.46 0.90 7.06
N ARG A 131 -10.24 1.10 8.13
CA ARG A 131 -9.73 1.49 9.45
C ARG A 131 -8.76 0.44 10.01
N LEU A 132 -9.05 -0.84 9.83
CA LEU A 132 -8.15 -1.92 10.24
C LEU A 132 -6.86 -1.90 9.41
N MET A 133 -6.94 -1.80 8.08
CA MET A 133 -5.78 -1.67 7.19
C MET A 133 -4.95 -0.43 7.55
N ALA A 134 -5.60 0.69 7.84
CA ALA A 134 -4.95 1.91 8.30
C ALA A 134 -4.17 1.68 9.58
N ARG A 135 -4.69 0.93 10.55
CA ARG A 135 -3.96 0.58 11.79
C ARG A 135 -2.78 -0.36 11.55
N ILE A 136 -2.91 -1.30 10.62
CA ILE A 136 -1.86 -2.29 10.30
C ILE A 136 -0.70 -1.66 9.53
N ALA A 137 -0.99 -0.75 8.61
CA ALA A 137 0.03 -0.02 7.86
C ALA A 137 1.02 0.66 8.82
N ASP A 138 2.26 0.90 8.42
CA ASP A 138 3.19 1.78 9.14
C ASP A 138 3.07 3.22 8.64
N ARG A 139 2.77 3.37 7.34
CA ARG A 139 2.61 4.65 6.64
C ARG A 139 1.47 4.59 5.64
N LEU A 140 0.83 5.75 5.43
CA LEU A 140 -0.27 5.96 4.51
C LEU A 140 0.18 6.91 3.41
N HIS A 141 0.17 6.41 2.18
CA HIS A 141 0.51 7.20 1.01
C HIS A 141 -0.75 7.85 0.45
N ILE A 142 -0.69 9.16 0.19
CA ILE A 142 -1.73 9.96 -0.46
C ILE A 142 -1.12 10.87 -1.52
N HIS A 143 -1.95 11.39 -2.41
CA HIS A 143 -1.51 12.24 -3.52
C HIS A 143 -1.69 13.74 -3.29
N CYS A 144 -2.55 14.13 -2.34
CA CYS A 144 -2.82 15.53 -2.06
C CYS A 144 -2.91 15.78 -0.55
N GLY A 145 -2.20 16.81 -0.07
CA GLY A 145 -2.16 17.14 1.36
C GLY A 145 -3.46 17.72 1.92
N SER A 146 -4.33 18.27 1.07
CA SER A 146 -5.63 18.80 1.51
C SER A 146 -6.56 17.73 2.05
N GLU A 147 -6.27 16.45 1.78
CA GLU A 147 -7.10 15.31 2.19
C GLU A 147 -6.76 14.75 3.57
N ILE A 148 -5.64 15.19 4.16
CA ILE A 148 -5.09 14.59 5.39
C ILE A 148 -6.09 14.69 6.54
N ASP A 149 -6.72 15.84 6.75
CA ASP A 149 -7.61 16.08 7.89
C ASP A 149 -8.82 15.14 7.82
N SER A 150 -9.51 15.16 6.69
CA SER A 150 -10.65 14.29 6.40
C SER A 150 -10.27 12.80 6.48
N LEU A 151 -9.14 12.38 5.92
CA LEU A 151 -8.70 10.98 5.96
C LEU A 151 -8.26 10.55 7.37
N SER A 152 -7.62 11.43 8.13
CA SER A 152 -7.22 11.20 9.51
C SER A 152 -8.44 10.89 10.39
N ASP A 153 -9.50 11.69 10.23
CA ASP A 153 -10.76 11.50 10.96
C ASP A 153 -11.51 10.24 10.51
N ILE A 154 -11.65 10.04 9.19
CA ILE A 154 -12.36 8.88 8.63
C ILE A 154 -11.65 7.58 9.02
N LEU A 155 -10.33 7.50 8.86
CA LEU A 155 -9.54 6.29 9.13
C LEU A 155 -9.17 6.14 10.61
N ASN A 156 -9.41 7.16 11.45
CA ASN A 156 -9.09 7.21 12.87
C ASN A 156 -7.59 6.91 13.14
N VAL A 157 -6.73 7.69 12.49
CA VAL A 157 -5.26 7.58 12.57
C VAL A 157 -4.64 8.97 12.57
N ARG A 158 -3.50 9.14 13.24
CA ARG A 158 -2.84 10.45 13.34
C ARG A 158 -2.27 10.92 12.00
N LYS A 159 -2.24 12.24 11.80
CA LYS A 159 -1.80 12.91 10.56
C LYS A 159 -0.34 12.60 10.21
N GLU A 160 0.52 12.37 11.20
CA GLU A 160 1.95 12.05 10.98
C GLU A 160 2.19 10.68 10.31
N ARG A 161 1.15 9.85 10.21
CA ARG A 161 1.26 8.56 9.51
C ARG A 161 1.13 8.71 8.00
N PHE A 162 0.61 9.84 7.53
CA PHE A 162 0.47 10.12 6.12
C PHE A 162 1.78 10.64 5.54
N PHE A 163 2.01 10.41 4.25
CA PHE A 163 3.04 11.11 3.48
C PHE A 163 2.51 11.35 2.07
N ILE A 164 3.05 12.39 1.43
CA ILE A 164 2.54 12.88 0.16
C ILE A 164 3.58 12.59 -0.92
N VAL A 165 3.20 11.76 -1.90
CA VAL A 165 3.88 11.70 -3.19
C VAL A 165 2.85 12.12 -4.22
N LYS A 166 3.11 13.21 -4.93
CA LYS A 166 2.17 13.73 -5.93
C LYS A 166 1.80 12.65 -6.93
N HIS A 167 0.54 12.69 -7.36
CA HIS A 167 0.12 11.87 -8.48
C HIS A 167 1.01 12.22 -9.70
N PRO A 168 1.55 11.22 -10.41
CA PRO A 168 2.38 11.44 -11.59
C PRO A 168 1.58 11.95 -12.79
#